data_AF-A0A3C0UG19-F1
#
_entry.id   AF-A0A3C0UG19-F1
#
_cell.length_a   1.000
_cell.length_b   1.000
_cell.length_c   1.000
_cell.angle_alpha   90.00
_cell.angle_beta   90.00
_cell.angle_gamma   90.00
#
_symmetry.space_group_name_H-M   'P 1'
#
loop_
_entity.id
_entity.type
_entity.pdbx_description
1 polymer ?
#
loop_
_entity_poly.entity_id
_entity_poly.type
_entity_poly.pdbx_seq_one_letter_code
_entity_poly.pdbx_strand_id
1 'polypeptide(L)' 'MKRSTFIRITKTIRQASNNVTVVENFNNKALVLIRIPSIIGESPQQQKSFRKLLAYASYYSIVPENEALLITLEFQLDT' A
#
# COMPACT_ATOMS: atom_id res chain seq x y z
N MET A 1 10.15 2.36 9.92
CA MET A 1 10.63 2.92 8.64
C MET A 1 10.63 4.45 8.67
N LYS A 2 11.64 5.13 8.12
CA LYS A 2 11.63 6.61 8.01
C LYS A 2 10.39 7.14 7.25
N ARG A 3 9.80 8.23 7.74
CA ARG A 3 8.64 8.90 7.11
C ARG A 3 8.86 9.26 5.63
N SER A 4 10.08 9.67 5.26
CA SER A 4 10.42 9.97 3.85
C SER A 4 10.30 8.74 2.94
N THR A 5 10.67 7.56 3.43
CA THR A 5 10.50 6.30 2.71
C THR A 5 9.02 5.95 2.55
N PHE A 6 8.22 6.16 3.60
CA PHE A 6 6.77 5.96 3.57
C PHE A 6 6.09 6.87 2.53
N ILE A 7 6.42 8.17 2.49
CA ILE A 7 5.90 9.11 1.49
C ILE A 7 6.28 8.66 0.07
N ARG A 8 7.53 8.24 -0.13
CA ARG A 8 7.99 7.76 -1.44
C ARG A 8 7.19 6.54 -1.90
N ILE A 9 6.96 5.59 -1.00
CA ILE A 9 6.23 4.36 -1.28
C ILE A 9 4.76 4.67 -1.61
N THR A 10 4.06 5.44 -0.77
CA THR A 10 2.64 5.78 -1.00
C THR A 10 2.44 6.57 -2.28
N LYS A 11 3.40 7.42 -2.66
CA LYS A 11 3.40 8.09 -3.97
C LYS A 11 3.45 7.09 -5.13
N THR A 12 4.31 6.08 -5.06
CA THR A 12 4.36 5.02 -6.09
C THR A 12 3.05 4.24 -6.17
N ILE A 13 2.40 3.93 -5.04
CA ILE A 13 1.10 3.22 -5.04
C ILE A 13 0.03 4.04 -5.73
N ARG A 14 -0.09 5.33 -5.38
CA ARG A 14 -1.09 6.23 -5.99
C ARG A 14 -0.93 6.35 -7.51
N GLN A 15 0.29 6.17 -8.02
CA GLN A 15 0.56 6.14 -9.46
C GLN A 15 0.19 4.79 -10.10
N ALA A 16 0.21 3.70 -9.34
CA ALA A 16 -0.07 2.35 -9.83
C ALA A 16 -1.54 1.92 -9.66
N SER A 17 -2.28 2.53 -8.73
CA SER A 17 -3.66 2.16 -8.39
C SER A 17 -4.53 3.40 -8.27
N ASN A 18 -5.65 3.40 -8.99
CA ASN A 18 -6.53 4.57 -9.12
C ASN A 18 -7.30 4.91 -7.82
N ASN A 19 -7.38 3.97 -6.86
CA ASN A 19 -8.17 4.12 -5.63
C ASN A 19 -7.33 3.75 -4.40
N VAL A 20 -6.58 4.71 -3.88
CA VAL A 20 -5.71 4.54 -2.70
C VAL A 20 -6.11 5.52 -1.62
N THR A 21 -6.39 5.02 -0.43
CA THR A 21 -6.61 5.83 0.78
C THR A 21 -5.44 5.63 1.73
N VAL A 22 -4.95 6.73 2.30
CA VAL A 22 -3.84 6.70 3.27
C VAL A 22 -4.32 7.38 4.54
N VAL A 23 -4.18 6.69 5.68
CA VAL A 23 -4.50 7.19 7.01
C VAL A 23 -3.24 7.13 7.85
N GLU A 24 -2.80 8.25 8.41
CA GLU A 24 -1.64 8.33 9.30
C GLU A 24 -2.12 8.58 10.73
N ASN A 25 -1.52 7.90 11.71
CA ASN A 25 -1.79 8.04 13.13
C ASN A 25 -0.64 8.82 13.80
N PHE A 26 -0.97 9.69 14.76
CA PHE A 26 -0.04 10.44 15.60
C PHE A 26 0.87 9.56 16.49
N ASN A 27 0.57 8.27 16.63
CA ASN A 27 1.44 7.30 17.32
C ASN A 27 2.39 6.54 16.37
N ASN A 28 2.96 7.24 15.38
CA ASN A 28 3.96 6.74 14.43
C ASN A 28 3.57 5.46 13.67
N LYS A 29 2.27 5.29 13.41
CA LYS A 29 1.77 4.21 12.58
C LYS A 29 1.08 4.78 11.37
N ALA A 30 1.21 4.11 10.24
CA ALA A 30 0.46 4.45 9.05
C ALA A 30 -0.30 3.25 8.51
N LEU A 31 -1.55 3.47 8.15
CA LEU A 31 -2.45 2.51 7.53
C LEU A 31 -2.68 2.94 6.07
N VAL A 32 -2.46 2.01 5.13
CA VAL A 32 -2.71 2.23 3.71
C VAL A 32 -3.74 1.24 3.24
N LEU A 33 -4.81 1.74 2.62
CA LEU A 33 -5.86 0.97 1.99
C LEU A 33 -5.75 1.12 0.47
N ILE A 34 -5.52 0.01 -0.21
CA ILE A 34 -5.38 -0.05 -1.67
C ILE A 34 -6.55 -0.86 -2.20
N ARG A 35 -7.34 -0.24 -3.09
CA ARG A 35 -8.41 -0.93 -3.80
C ARG A 35 -7.98 -1.20 -5.24
N ILE A 36 -7.85 -2.47 -5.58
CA ILE A 36 -7.47 -2.92 -6.92
C ILE A 36 -8.73 -3.45 -7.61
N PRO A 37 -9.33 -2.70 -8.57
CA PRO A 37 -10.43 -3.23 -9.37
C PRO A 37 -9.94 -4.40 -10.23
N SER A 38 -10.80 -5.42 -10.39
CA SER A 38 -10.64 -6.66 -11.17
C SER A 38 -9.34 -6.80 -11.98
N ILE A 39 -8.55 -7.83 -11.66
CA ILE A 39 -7.20 -8.17 -12.15
C ILE A 39 -6.95 -7.68 -13.59
N ILE A 40 -6.47 -6.45 -13.71
CA ILE A 40 -5.78 -5.97 -14.90
C ILE A 40 -4.37 -6.53 -14.79
N GLY A 41 -3.86 -7.16 -15.85
CA GLY A 41 -2.53 -7.76 -15.86
C GLY A 41 -1.47 -6.75 -15.44
N GLU A 42 -0.95 -6.89 -14.21
CA GLU A 42 0.07 -5.99 -13.71
C GLU A 42 1.36 -6.14 -14.52
N SER A 43 1.91 -5.03 -14.99
CA SER A 43 3.24 -5.01 -15.57
C SER A 43 4.27 -5.54 -14.56
N PRO A 44 5.39 -6.15 -15.01
CA PRO A 44 6.46 -6.61 -14.11
C PRO A 44 6.97 -5.54 -13.13
N GLN A 45 6.91 -4.26 -13.55
CA GLN A 45 7.31 -3.12 -12.74
C GLN A 45 6.32 -2.82 -11.60
N GLN A 46 5.01 -2.99 -11.84
CA GLN A 46 3.98 -2.90 -10.80
C GLN A 46 4.15 -4.03 -9.78
N GLN A 47 4.32 -5.27 -10.23
CA GLN A 47 4.55 -6.42 -9.34
C GLN A 47 5.80 -6.25 -8.47
N LYS A 48 6.89 -5.70 -9.04
CA LYS A 48 8.12 -5.41 -8.28
C LYS A 48 7.89 -4.31 -7.24
N SER A 49 7.14 -3.27 -7.58
CA SER A 49 6.79 -2.19 -6.66
C SER A 49 5.90 -2.69 -5.53
N PHE A 50 4.91 -3.53 -5.85
CA PHE A 50 4.00 -4.15 -4.89
C PHE A 50 4.74 -5.09 -3.92
N ARG A 51 5.68 -5.92 -4.42
CA ARG A 51 6.54 -6.76 -3.56
C ARG A 51 7.41 -5.95 -2.60
N LYS A 52 8.01 -4.84 -3.07
CA LYS A 52 8.77 -3.94 -2.19
C LYS A 52 7.88 -3.35 -1.10
N LEU A 53 6.64 -3.07 -1.42
CA LEU A 53 5.65 -2.52 -0.50
C LEU A 53 5.34 -3.46 0.65
N LEU A 54 5.01 -4.71 0.32
CA LEU A 54 4.76 -5.75 1.31
C LEU A 54 5.98 -6.01 2.19
N ALA A 55 7.20 -5.92 1.63
CA ALA A 55 8.43 -6.12 2.39
C ALA A 55 8.68 -5.06 3.47
N TYR A 56 8.11 -3.86 3.34
CA TYR A 56 8.22 -2.82 4.36
C TYR A 56 7.02 -2.78 5.33
N ALA A 57 5.94 -3.50 5.03
CA ALA A 57 4.75 -3.51 5.87
C ALA A 57 5.02 -4.34 7.14
N SER A 58 4.62 -3.80 8.28
CA SER A 58 4.63 -4.51 9.57
C SER A 58 3.49 -5.54 9.65
N TYR A 59 2.38 -5.25 8.96
CA TYR A 59 1.26 -6.16 8.80
C TYR A 59 0.59 -5.89 7.44
N TYR A 60 0.02 -6.94 6.83
CA TYR A 60 -0.87 -6.77 5.70
C TYR A 60 -2.04 -7.76 5.75
N SER A 61 -3.18 -7.33 5.23
CA SER A 61 -4.35 -8.18 4.99
C SER A 61 -4.88 -7.94 3.58
N ILE A 62 -5.35 -9.00 2.94
CA ILE A 62 -5.97 -8.94 1.61
C ILE A 62 -7.35 -9.57 1.74
N VAL A 63 -8.38 -8.79 1.41
CA VAL A 63 -9.77 -9.21 1.52
C VAL A 63 -10.47 -8.93 0.18
N PRO A 64 -11.23 -9.88 -0.38
CA PRO A 64 -12.09 -9.59 -1.52
C PRO A 64 -13.19 -8.60 -1.10
N GLU A 65 -13.38 -7.54 -1.88
CA GLU A 65 -14.38 -6.50 -1.64
C GLU A 65 -15.12 -6.20 -2.95
N ASN A 66 -16.31 -6.80 -3.12
CA ASN A 66 -17.08 -6.78 -4.37
C ASN A 66 -16.21 -7.26 -5.56
N GLU A 67 -16.16 -6.48 -6.65
CA GLU A 67 -15.35 -6.73 -7.86
C GLU A 67 -13.88 -6.27 -7.72
N ALA A 68 -13.41 -6.09 -6.49
CA ALA A 68 -12.07 -5.57 -6.20
C ALA A 68 -11.37 -6.37 -5.10
N LEU A 69 -10.06 -6.18 -5.00
CA LEU A 69 -9.26 -6.58 -3.84
C LEU A 69 -9.01 -5.36 -2.97
N LEU A 70 -9.34 -5.48 -1.69
CA LEU A 70 -8.95 -4.52 -0.66
C LEU A 70 -7.69 -5.02 0.05
N ILE A 71 -6.62 -4.24 -0.05
CA ILE A 71 -5.36 -4.52 0.62
C ILE A 71 -5.15 -3.48 1.70
N THR A 72 -5.00 -3.93 2.93
CA THR A 72 -4.65 -3.10 4.08
C THR A 72 -3.20 -3.35 4.43
N LEU A 73 -2.40 -2.28 4.53
CA LEU A 73 -0.99 -2.32 4.92
C LEU A 73 -0.79 -1.45 6.16
N GLU A 74 -0.13 -1.98 7.19
CA GLU A 74 0.32 -1.23 8.35
C GLU A 74 1.84 -1.03 8.28
N PHE A 75 2.29 0.18 8.60
CA PHE A 75 3.71 0.51 8.71
C PHE A 75 4.01 1.12 10.07
N GLN A 76 4.99 0.56 10.76
CA GLN A 76 5.64 1.23 11.87
C GLN A 76 6.59 2.31 11.31
N LEU A 77 6.34 3.56 11.66
CA LEU A 77 7.19 4.68 11.28
C LEU A 77 8.26 4.87 12.36
N ASP A 78 9.50 5.08 11.91
CA ASP A 78 10.57 5.56 12.79
C ASP A 78 10.40 7.08 12.86
N THR A 79 10.29 7.61 14.07
CA THR A 79 10.32 9.05 14.37
C THR A 79 11.63 9.69 13.95
#